data_AF-X1MCE3-F1
#
_entry.id   AF-X1MCE3-F1
#
_cell.length_a   1.000
_cell.length_b   1.000
_cell.length_c   1.000
_cell.angle_alpha   90.00
_cell.angle_beta   90.00
_cell.angle_gamma   90.00
#
_symmetry.space_group_name_H-M   'P 1'
#
loop_
_entity.id
_entity.type
_entity.pdbx_description
1 polymer ?
#
loop_
_entity_poly.entity_id
_entity_poly.type
_entity_poly.pdbx_seq_one_letter_code
_entity_poly.pdbx_strand_id
1 'polypeptide(L)'
;MKLVAIVGSPRLKGNTNYLVDQALNEAAKLGAQTEKIVLSQYQVNPCLGHDDCASFESCQQKDDTGWILDRFREADGVILATPVYYYNVSAQMKA
;
A
#
# COMPACT_ATOMS: atom_id res chain seq x y z
N MET A 1 -4.86 18.07 1.71
CA MET A 1 -4.58 16.83 2.46
C MET A 1 -4.74 15.64 1.53
N LYS A 2 -3.68 14.88 1.31
CA LYS A 2 -3.66 13.65 0.52
C LYS A 2 -3.66 12.43 1.45
N LEU A 3 -4.65 11.55 1.31
CA LEU A 3 -4.81 10.33 2.08
C LEU A 3 -4.68 9.12 1.14
N VAL A 4 -3.68 8.28 1.36
CA VAL A 4 -3.44 7.08 0.55
C VAL A 4 -3.76 5.84 1.37
N ALA A 5 -4.56 4.92 0.84
CA ALA A 5 -4.72 3.60 1.42
C ALA A 5 -3.90 2.58 0.64
N ILE A 6 -3.07 1.81 1.36
CA ILE A 6 -2.36 0.65 0.83
C ILE A 6 -3.03 -0.60 1.39
N VAL A 7 -3.56 -1.42 0.48
CA VAL A 7 -4.39 -2.58 0.83
C VAL A 7 -3.67 -3.87 0.47
N GLY A 8 -3.31 -4.64 1.49
CA GLY A 8 -2.65 -5.94 1.36
C GLY A 8 -3.62 -7.12 1.17
N SER A 9 -4.93 -6.90 1.20
CA SER A 9 -5.91 -7.97 1.00
C SER A 9 -5.92 -8.43 -0.46
N PRO A 10 -5.66 -9.72 -0.76
CA PRO A 10 -5.84 -10.25 -2.12
C PRO A 10 -7.32 -10.42 -2.50
N ARG A 11 -8.25 -10.31 -1.54
CA ARG A 11 -9.70 -10.42 -1.79
C ARG A 11 -10.26 -9.06 -2.16
N LEU A 12 -10.38 -8.79 -3.46
CA LEU A 12 -10.85 -7.49 -3.99
C LEU A 12 -12.24 -7.09 -3.45
N LYS A 13 -13.16 -8.06 -3.32
CA LYS A 13 -14.51 -7.87 -2.77
C LYS A 13 -14.63 -8.31 -1.29
N GLY A 14 -13.52 -8.27 -0.54
CA GLY A 14 -13.48 -8.67 0.87
C GLY A 14 -13.68 -7.52 1.86
N ASN A 15 -13.87 -7.87 3.13
CA ASN A 15 -14.15 -6.93 4.22
C ASN A 15 -13.09 -5.81 4.35
N THR A 16 -11.80 -6.14 4.20
CA THR A 16 -10.72 -5.15 4.27
C THR A 16 -10.88 -4.07 3.20
N ASN A 17 -11.20 -4.46 1.97
CA ASN A 17 -11.43 -3.51 0.88
C ASN A 17 -12.68 -2.66 1.15
N TYR A 18 -13.77 -3.28 1.58
CA TYR A 18 -15.01 -2.58 1.92
C TYR A 18 -14.81 -1.50 2.99
N LEU A 19 -14.13 -1.83 4.10
CA LEU A 19 -13.89 -0.87 5.19
C LEU A 19 -12.98 0.29 4.76
N VAL A 20 -11.97 0.02 3.94
CA VAL A 20 -11.13 1.06 3.34
C VAL A 20 -11.95 1.98 2.45
N ASP A 21 -12.85 1.43 1.63
CA ASP A 21 -13.70 2.24 0.76
C ASP A 21 -14.61 3.16 1.58
N GLN A 22 -15.17 2.68 2.70
CA GLN A 22 -15.94 3.55 3.61
C GLN A 22 -15.10 4.69 4.16
N ALA A 23 -13.89 4.39 4.67
CA ALA A 23 -13.01 5.40 5.24
C ALA A 23 -12.57 6.46 4.21
N LEU A 24 -12.18 6.04 3.01
CA LEU A 24 -11.77 6.95 1.94
C LEU A 24 -12.95 7.78 1.42
N ASN A 25 -14.14 7.20 1.32
CA ASN A 25 -15.33 7.93 0.90
C ASN A 25 -15.70 9.04 1.89
N GLU A 26 -15.64 8.78 3.20
CA GLU A 26 -15.88 9.80 4.22
C GLU A 26 -14.79 10.87 4.24
N ALA A 27 -13.51 10.48 4.12
CA ALA A 27 -12.41 11.43 4.03
C ALA A 27 -12.54 12.35 2.79
N ALA A 28 -12.97 11.81 1.65
CA ALA A 28 -13.22 12.57 0.44
C ALA A 28 -14.35 13.60 0.63
N LYS A 29 -15.45 13.23 1.32
CA LYS A 29 -16.54 14.16 1.65
C LYS A 29 -16.08 15.32 2.56
N LEU A 30 -15.05 15.09 3.36
CA LEU A 30 -14.42 16.12 4.22
C LEU A 30 -13.35 16.94 3.47
N GLY A 31 -13.17 16.73 2.16
CA GLY A 31 -12.26 17.51 1.32
C GLY A 31 -10.85 16.94 1.18
N ALA A 32 -10.60 15.71 1.65
CA ALA A 32 -9.32 15.04 1.38
C ALA A 32 -9.25 14.54 -0.06
N GLN A 33 -8.07 14.60 -0.67
CA GLN A 33 -7.77 13.85 -1.88
C GLN A 33 -7.44 12.41 -1.48
N THR A 34 -8.19 11.44 -1.98
CA THR A 34 -8.05 10.04 -1.57
C THR A 34 -7.57 9.16 -2.72
N GLU A 35 -6.70 8.22 -2.41
CA GLU A 35 -6.15 7.24 -3.35
C GLU A 35 -6.15 5.85 -2.70
N LYS A 36 -6.48 4.82 -3.47
CA LYS A 36 -6.49 3.42 -3.00
C LYS A 36 -5.60 2.59 -3.89
N ILE A 37 -4.61 1.94 -3.29
CA ILE A 37 -3.66 1.04 -3.93
C ILE A 37 -3.89 -0.36 -3.36
N VAL A 38 -4.37 -1.29 -4.19
CA VAL A 38 -4.55 -2.69 -3.79
C VAL A 38 -3.36 -3.49 -4.28
N LEU A 39 -2.47 -3.90 -3.38
CA LEU A 39 -1.17 -4.49 -3.71
C LEU A 39 -1.28 -5.74 -4.57
N SER A 40 -2.37 -6.51 -4.45
CA SER A 40 -2.58 -7.70 -5.28
C SER A 40 -2.91 -7.41 -6.76
N GLN A 41 -3.05 -6.14 -7.14
CA GLN A 41 -3.24 -5.70 -8.52
C GLN A 41 -1.94 -5.21 -9.17
N TYR A 42 -0.84 -5.22 -8.41
CA TYR A 42 0.47 -4.73 -8.83
C TYR A 42 1.54 -5.81 -8.60
N GLN A 43 2.67 -5.64 -9.26
CA GLN A 43 3.83 -6.48 -9.07
C GLN A 43 4.69 -5.88 -7.96
N VAL A 44 4.58 -6.42 -6.75
CA VAL A 44 5.45 -6.08 -5.61
C VAL A 44 6.25 -7.33 -5.26
N ASN A 45 7.53 -7.33 -5.58
CA ASN A 45 8.40 -8.46 -5.29
C ASN A 45 8.96 -8.35 -3.87
N PRO A 46 9.19 -9.48 -3.19
CA PRO A 46 9.88 -9.44 -1.91
C PRO A 46 11.29 -8.86 -2.07
N CYS A 47 11.79 -8.21 -1.01
CA CYS A 47 13.17 -7.74 -0.96
C CYS A 47 14.17 -8.87 -1.30
N LEU A 48 15.15 -8.56 -2.16
CA LEU A 48 16.22 -9.50 -2.54
C LEU A 48 17.31 -9.65 -1.47
N GLY A 49 17.32 -8.79 -0.44
CA GLY A 49 18.34 -8.84 0.63
C GLY A 49 19.76 -8.58 0.14
N HIS A 50 19.92 -7.63 -0.78
CA HIS A 50 21.22 -7.28 -1.36
C HIS A 50 22.10 -6.40 -0.44
N ASP A 51 21.52 -5.84 0.64
CA ASP A 51 22.19 -5.12 1.73
C ASP A 51 23.03 -3.88 1.37
N ASP A 52 23.01 -3.43 0.11
CA ASP A 52 23.68 -2.22 -0.37
C ASP A 52 22.69 -1.09 -0.76
N CYS A 53 21.46 -1.10 -0.20
CA CYS A 53 20.42 -0.12 -0.50
C CYS A 53 20.87 1.34 -0.42
N ALA A 54 21.78 1.67 0.51
CA ALA A 54 22.29 3.03 0.70
C ALA A 54 23.20 3.52 -0.45
N SER A 55 23.65 2.62 -1.32
CA SER A 55 24.47 2.93 -2.50
C SER A 55 23.64 3.40 -3.70
N PHE A 56 22.31 3.32 -3.61
CA PHE A 56 21.38 3.67 -4.69
C PHE A 56 20.42 4.78 -4.27
N GLU A 57 19.95 5.57 -5.23
CA GLU A 57 18.88 6.56 -4.99
C GLU A 57 17.52 5.89 -4.71
N SER A 58 17.33 4.68 -5.24
CA SER A 58 16.09 3.90 -5.09
C SER A 58 16.36 2.40 -5.26
N CYS A 59 15.38 1.57 -4.86
CA CYS A 59 15.45 0.13 -5.06
C CYS A 59 15.60 -0.20 -6.55
N GLN A 60 16.59 -1.04 -6.89
CA GLN A 60 16.89 -1.39 -8.28
C GLN A 60 15.99 -2.50 -8.84
N GLN A 61 15.12 -3.08 -8.02
CA GLN A 61 14.12 -4.04 -8.49
C GLN A 61 13.16 -3.37 -9.48
N LYS A 62 12.95 -4.02 -10.62
CA LYS A 62 12.03 -3.55 -11.66
C LYS A 62 10.62 -4.05 -11.38
N ASP A 63 9.95 -3.40 -10.45
CA ASP A 63 8.59 -3.71 -10.03
C ASP A 63 7.81 -2.44 -9.69
N ASP A 64 6.58 -2.58 -9.19
CA ASP A 64 5.70 -1.45 -8.88
C ASP A 64 6.01 -0.77 -7.53
N THR A 65 6.98 -1.29 -6.76
CA THR A 65 7.29 -0.78 -5.42
C THR A 65 7.71 0.68 -5.45
N GLY A 66 8.48 1.09 -6.46
CA GLY A 66 9.03 2.45 -6.57
C GLY A 66 7.95 3.52 -6.55
N TRP A 67 6.97 3.44 -7.46
CA TRP A 67 5.92 4.46 -7.55
C TRP A 67 4.91 4.37 -6.39
N ILE A 68 4.70 3.17 -5.82
CA ILE A 68 3.85 3.00 -4.62
C ILE A 68 4.50 3.73 -3.43
N LEU A 69 5.81 3.59 -3.25
CA LEU A 69 6.56 4.31 -2.21
C LEU A 69 6.54 5.83 -2.44
N ASP A 70 6.53 6.28 -3.69
CA ASP A 70 6.37 7.72 -3.98
C ASP A 70 4.99 8.24 -3.57
N ARG A 71 3.91 7.49 -3.86
CA ARG A 71 2.57 7.84 -3.36
C ARG A 71 2.51 7.84 -1.84
N PHE A 72 3.17 6.88 -1.19
CA PHE A 72 3.28 6.81 0.27
C PHE A 72 3.99 8.05 0.84
N ARG A 73 5.12 8.47 0.25
CA ARG A 73 5.91 9.64 0.70
C ARG A 73 5.19 10.97 0.49
N GLU A 74 4.42 11.09 -0.59
CA GLU A 74 3.64 12.29 -0.90
C GLU A 74 2.37 12.44 -0.05
N ALA A 75 1.94 11.39 0.66
CA ALA A 75 0.71 11.40 1.42
C ALA A 75 0.87 12.15 2.75
N ASP A 76 -0.13 12.97 3.10
CA ASP A 76 -0.24 13.59 4.42
C ASP A 76 -0.73 12.58 5.48
N GLY A 77 -1.40 11.51 5.04
CA GLY A 77 -1.85 10.41 5.87
C GLY A 77 -1.93 9.10 5.10
N VAL A 78 -1.70 7.97 5.79
CA VAL A 78 -1.73 6.64 5.18
C VAL A 78 -2.61 5.69 5.97
N ILE A 79 -3.45 4.94 5.25
CA ILE A 79 -4.17 3.78 5.79
C ILE A 79 -3.47 2.51 5.32
N LEU A 80 -2.87 1.76 6.26
CA LEU A 80 -2.38 0.41 5.98
C LEU A 80 -3.46 -0.59 6.36
N ALA A 81 -4.05 -1.26 5.37
CA ALA A 81 -5.16 -2.17 5.57
C ALA A 81 -4.85 -3.57 5.05
N THR A 82 -4.93 -4.56 5.92
CA THR A 82 -4.60 -5.95 5.56
C THR A 82 -5.36 -6.91 6.47
N PRO A 83 -5.81 -8.08 5.97
CA PRO A 83 -6.34 -9.11 6.83
C PRO A 83 -5.23 -9.67 7.73
N VAL A 84 -5.60 -10.14 8.92
CA VAL A 84 -4.69 -10.89 9.78
C VAL A 84 -4.59 -12.31 9.24
N TYR A 85 -3.47 -12.63 8.60
CA TYR A 85 -3.14 -13.98 8.14
C TYR A 85 -1.98 -14.51 8.97
N TYR A 86 -2.19 -15.64 9.64
CA TYR A 86 -1.18 -16.27 10.52
C TYR A 86 -0.57 -15.29 11.54
N TYR A 87 -1.44 -14.57 12.28
CA TYR A 87 -1.05 -13.60 13.32
C TYR A 87 -0.21 -12.41 12.82
N ASN A 88 -0.20 -12.15 11.51
CA ASN A 88 0.56 -11.05 10.91
C ASN A 88 -0.22 -10.41 9.75
N VAL A 89 0.41 -9.41 9.12
CA VAL A 89 -0.07 -8.86 7.85
C VAL A 89 -0.01 -9.92 6.74
N SER A 90 -0.82 -9.75 5.70
CA SER A 90 -0.72 -10.58 4.49
C SER A 90 0.68 -10.53 3.86
N ALA A 91 1.04 -11.57 3.10
CA ALA A 91 2.30 -11.61 2.37
C ALA A 91 2.45 -10.43 1.40
N GLN A 92 1.35 -9.98 0.77
CA GLN A 92 1.35 -8.82 -0.12
C GLN A 92 1.76 -7.53 0.59
N MET A 93 1.36 -7.35 1.85
CA MET A 93 1.75 -6.18 2.65
C MET A 93 3.17 -6.29 3.21
N LYS A 94 3.68 -7.53 3.35
CA LYS A 94 5.02 -7.78 3.91
C LYS A 94 6.13 -7.64 2.87
N ALA A 95 5.84 -7.98 1.61
CA ALA A 95 6.75 -7.84 0.48
C ALA A 95 7.14 -6.36 0.29
#